data_AF-A0A820RJ09-F1
#
_entry.id   AF-A0A820RJ09-F1
#
_cell.length_a   1.000
_cell.length_b   1.000
_cell.length_c   1.000
_cell.angle_alpha   90.00
_cell.angle_beta   90.00
_cell.angle_gamma   90.00
#
_symmetry.space_group_name_H-M   'P 1'
#
loop_
_entity.id
_entity.type
_entity.pdbx_description
1 polymer ?
#
loop_
_entity_poly.entity_id
_entity_poly.type
_entity_poly.pdbx_seq_one_letter_code
_entity_poly.pdbx_strand_id
1 'polypeptide(L)' 'MFVGLIQRCEQIAMPTITLSQAADVFDERFYALPNLLDALSAIIIEMTNIGEEFLGPLERLTIMTIDYYPRYQPKT' A
#
# COMPACT_ATOMS: atom_id res chain seq x y z
N MET A 1 -5.13 11.40 -10.34
CA MET A 1 -5.06 9.93 -10.37
C MET A 1 -4.01 9.40 -9.39
N PHE A 2 -2.75 9.82 -9.51
CA PHE A 2 -1.64 9.46 -8.61
C PHE A 2 -1.90 9.70 -7.10
N VAL A 3 -2.27 10.93 -6.72
CA VAL A 3 -2.52 11.29 -5.30
C VAL A 3 -3.63 10.43 -4.67
N GLY A 4 -4.74 10.22 -5.39
CA GLY A 4 -5.85 9.39 -4.91
C GLY A 4 -5.48 7.92 -4.77
N LEU A 5 -4.58 7.41 -5.63
CA LEU A 5 -4.04 6.06 -5.53
C LEU A 5 -3.13 5.90 -4.32
N ILE A 6 -2.24 6.87 -4.05
CA ILE A 6 -1.41 6.87 -2.83
C ILE A 6 -2.29 6.86 -1.59
N GLN A 7 -3.27 7.76 -1.51
CA GLN A 7 -4.21 7.84 -0.39
C GLN A 7 -4.97 6.52 -0.20
N ARG A 8 -5.37 5.87 -1.29
CA ARG A 8 -6.07 4.58 -1.22
C ARG A 8 -5.15 3.46 -0.73
N CYS A 9 -3.90 3.43 -1.19
CA CYS A 9 -2.89 2.48 -0.70
C CYS A 9 -2.64 2.70 0.79
N GLU A 10 -2.49 3.96 1.24
CA GLU A 10 -2.24 4.28 2.65
C GLU A 10 -3.43 3.89 3.53
N GLN A 11 -4.68 4.09 3.08
CA GLN A 11 -5.86 3.64 3.83
C GLN A 11 -5.95 2.12 4.02
N ILE A 12 -5.46 1.35 3.04
CA ILE A 12 -5.48 -0.12 3.10
C ILE A 12 -4.30 -0.63 3.91
N ALA A 13 -3.11 -0.07 3.70
CA ALA A 13 -1.89 -0.46 4.41
C ALA A 13 -1.90 0.01 5.87
N MET A 14 -2.47 1.18 6.16
CA MET A 14 -2.52 1.80 7.49
C MET A 14 -3.98 2.12 7.84
N PRO A 15 -4.85 1.10 7.97
CA PRO A 15 -6.23 1.35 8.34
C PRO A 15 -6.23 1.96 9.75
N THR A 16 -7.13 2.92 10.03
CA THR A 16 -7.22 3.72 11.29
C THR A 16 -7.48 2.88 12.57
N ILE A 17 -7.41 1.57 12.44
CA ILE A 17 -7.63 0.58 13.48
C ILE A 17 -6.27 0.31 14.16
N THR A 18 -6.23 0.31 15.49
CA THR A 18 -4.98 0.12 16.23
C THR A 18 -4.32 -1.22 15.89
N LEU A 19 -2.99 -1.30 15.98
CA LEU A 19 -2.20 -2.53 15.79
C LEU A 19 -2.75 -3.74 16.59
N SER A 20 -3.46 -3.50 17.70
CA SER A 20 -4.12 -4.53 18.52
C SER A 20 -5.38 -5.15 17.88
N GLN A 21 -6.00 -4.48 16.91
CA GLN A 21 -7.20 -4.94 16.21
C GLN A 21 -6.89 -5.43 14.78
N ALA A 22 -5.74 -5.02 14.23
CA ALA A 22 -5.27 -5.45 12.90
C ALA A 22 -4.77 -6.91 12.86
N ALA A 23 -4.42 -7.50 14.01
CA ALA A 23 -4.00 -8.89 14.11
C ALA A 23 -5.18 -9.87 13.95
N ASP A 24 -6.37 -9.50 14.44
CA ASP A 24 -7.58 -10.33 14.37
C ASP A 24 -8.44 -10.02 13.14
N VAL A 25 -8.28 -8.84 12.54
CA VAL A 25 -8.97 -8.45 11.31
C VAL A 25 -7.95 -8.43 10.17
N PHE A 26 -7.61 -9.62 9.68
CA PHE A 26 -6.97 -9.73 8.38
C PHE A 26 -7.98 -9.33 7.31
N ASP A 27 -8.03 -8.02 7.05
CA ASP A 27 -9.02 -7.41 6.20
C ASP A 27 -8.85 -7.87 4.75
N GLU A 28 -9.91 -8.35 4.10
CA GLU A 28 -9.88 -8.75 2.69
C GLU A 28 -9.34 -7.64 1.77
N ARG A 29 -9.44 -6.38 2.20
CA ARG A 29 -8.86 -5.22 1.53
C ARG A 29 -7.33 -5.33 1.34
N PHE A 30 -6.61 -6.04 2.22
CA PHE A 30 -5.16 -6.25 2.07
C PHE A 30 -4.82 -7.06 0.81
N TYR A 31 -5.70 -7.98 0.36
CA TYR A 31 -5.49 -8.71 -0.90
C TYR A 31 -5.55 -7.81 -2.13
N ALA A 32 -6.17 -6.63 -2.03
CA ALA A 32 -6.19 -5.65 -3.11
C ALA A 32 -4.92 -4.79 -3.16
N LEU A 33 -4.13 -4.74 -2.08
CA LEU A 33 -2.95 -3.88 -1.96
C LEU A 33 -1.87 -4.17 -3.03
N PRO A 34 -1.53 -5.44 -3.36
CA PRO A 34 -0.55 -5.72 -4.42
C PRO A 34 -0.96 -5.16 -5.77
N ASN A 35 -2.24 -5.29 -6.16
CA ASN A 35 -2.74 -4.78 -7.44
C ASN A 35 -2.72 -3.24 -7.47
N LEU A 36 -2.99 -2.59 -6.34
CA LEU A 36 -2.93 -1.13 -6.24
C LEU A 36 -1.50 -0.60 -6.31
N LEU A 37 -0.55 -1.32 -5.72
CA LEU A 37 0.87 -0.97 -5.79
C LEU A 37 1.45 -1.19 -7.19
N ASP A 38 0.98 -2.20 -7.91
CA ASP A 38 1.33 -2.40 -9.32
C ASP A 38 0.78 -1.27 -10.21
N ALA A 39 -0.46 -0.84 -9.99
CA ALA A 39 -1.00 0.33 -10.67
C ALA A 39 -0.25 1.63 -10.31
N LEU A 40 0.17 1.78 -9.06
CA LEU A 40 0.94 2.93 -8.59
C LEU A 40 2.35 2.95 -9.20
N SER A 41 3.03 1.80 -9.28
CA SER A 41 4.36 1.68 -9.86
C SER A 41 4.34 2.00 -11.36
N ALA A 42 3.32 1.52 -12.09
CA ALA A 42 3.12 1.85 -13.50
C ALA A 42 2.97 3.36 -13.73
N ILE A 43 2.25 4.08 -12.85
CA ILE A 43 2.13 5.54 -12.94
C ILE A 43 3.46 6.22 -12.63
N ILE A 44 4.15 5.78 -11.57
CA ILE A 44 5.44 6.35 -11.14
C ILE A 44 6.48 6.27 -12.26
N ILE A 45 6.53 5.15 -12.99
CA ILE A 45 7.48 4.94 -14.10
C ILE A 45 7.26 5.96 -15.23
N GLU A 46 6.02 6.35 -15.50
CA GLU A 46 5.68 7.32 -16.54
C GLU A 46 5.84 8.79 -16.07
N MET A 47 6.13 9.03 -14.78
CA MET A 47 6.30 10.37 -14.25
C MET A 47 7.72 10.89 -14.47
N THR A 48 7.84 12.04 -15.15
CA THR A 48 9.12 12.73 -15.35
C THR A 48 9.65 13.40 -14.08
N ASN A 49 8.77 13.70 -13.12
CA ASN A 49 9.13 14.27 -11.82
C ASN A 49 8.07 13.91 -10.78
N ILE A 50 8.51 13.55 -9.57
CA ILE A 50 7.65 13.23 -8.43
C ILE A 50 7.92 14.29 -7.36
N GLY A 51 6.85 14.94 -6.88
CA GLY A 51 6.96 15.91 -5.79
C GLY A 51 7.50 15.28 -4.51
N GLU A 52 8.36 16.00 -3.80
CA GLU A 52 8.99 15.54 -2.55
C GLU A 52 7.95 15.16 -1.48
N GLU A 53 6.79 15.81 -1.50
CA GLU A 53 5.68 15.53 -0.59
C GLU A 53 5.15 14.09 -0.69
N PHE A 54 5.42 13.40 -1.81
CA PHE A 54 4.99 12.02 -2.04
C PHE A 54 6.05 10.98 -1.65
N LEU A 55 7.31 11.38 -1.43
CA LEU A 55 8.38 10.43 -1.10
C LEU A 55 8.11 9.72 0.24
N GLY A 56 7.79 10.47 1.30
CA GLY A 56 7.47 9.90 2.61
C GLY A 56 6.30 8.89 2.58
N PRO A 57 5.15 9.21 1.96
CA PRO A 57 4.08 8.24 1.71
C PRO A 57 4.55 6.96 0.99
N LEU A 58 5.34 7.09 -0.08
CA LEU A 58 5.83 5.95 -0.86
C LEU A 58 6.79 5.06 -0.06
N GLU A 59 7.68 5.66 0.73
CA GLU A 59 8.58 4.95 1.64
C GLU A 59 7.80 4.14 2.68
N ARG A 60 6.80 4.77 3.33
CA ARG A 60 5.94 4.08 4.30
C ARG A 60 5.18 2.93 3.65
N LEU A 61 4.57 3.16 2.48
CA LEU A 61 3.86 2.10 1.76
C LEU A 61 4.77 0.90 1.50
N THR A 62 6.00 1.15 1.04
CA THR A 62 7.00 0.11 0.78
C THR A 62 7.25 -0.75 2.03
N ILE A 63 7.57 -0.11 3.16
CA ILE A 63 7.84 -0.80 4.43
C ILE A 63 6.64 -1.64 4.87
N MET A 64 5.44 -1.06 4.82
CA MET A 64 4.21 -1.77 5.23
C MET A 64 3.96 -2.99 4.36
N THR A 65 4.16 -2.91 3.04
CA THR A 65 3.97 -4.09 2.18
C THR A 65 4.91 -5.24 2.53
N ILE A 66 6.15 -4.92 2.91
CA ILE A 66 7.13 -5.91 3.32
C ILE A 66 6.68 -6.57 4.63
N ASP A 67 6.21 -5.77 5.60
CA ASP A 67 5.69 -6.30 6.87
C ASP A 67 4.46 -7.20 6.66
N TYR A 68 3.59 -6.85 5.72
CA TYR A 68 2.41 -7.65 5.40
C TYR A 68 2.70 -8.89 4.54
N TYR A 69 3.89 -9.01 3.95
CA TYR A 69 4.25 -10.11 3.05
C TYR A 69 3.94 -11.51 3.61
N PRO A 70 4.28 -11.86 4.87
CA PRO A 70 4.04 -13.19 5.42
C PRO A 70 2.57 -13.58 5.53
N ARG A 71 1.65 -12.62 5.41
CA ARG A 71 0.21 -12.88 5.53
C ARG A 71 -0.46 -13.18 4.19
N TYR A 72 0.23 -13.03 3.06
CA TYR A 72 -0.32 -13.47 1.78
C TYR A 72 -0.24 -14.99 1.65
N GLN A 73 -1.30 -15.59 1.11
CA GLN A 73 -1.27 -17.00 0.76
C GLN A 73 -0.39 -17.23 -0.47
N PRO A 74 0.39 -18.33 -0.51
CA PRO A 74 1.07 -18.75 -1.73
C PRO A 74 0.06 -18.93 -2.86
N LYS A 75 0.43 -18.52 -4.07
CA LYS A 75 -0.33 -18.90 -5.27
C LYS A 75 -0.18 -20.42 -5.43
N THR A 76 -1.24 -21.17 -5.13
CA THR A 76 -1.38 -22.60 -5.47
C THR A 76 -1.34 -22.83 -6.96
#